data_AF-A0A0G2JJ55-F1
#
_entry.id   AF-A0A0G2JJ55-F1
#
_cell.length_a   1.000
_cell.length_b   1.000
_cell.length_c   1.000
_cell.angle_alpha   90.00
_cell.angle_beta   90.00
_cell.angle_gamma   90.00
#
_symmetry.space_group_name_H-M   'P 1'
#
loop_
_entity.id
_entity.type
_entity.pdbx_description
1 polymer ?
#
loop_
_entity_poly.entity_id
_entity_poly.type
_entity_poly.pdbx_seq_one_letter_code
_entity_poly.pdbx_strand_id
1 'polypeptide(L)'
;MGQRDQGLDRERKGPQDDPGSYQGPERRNFLKEDAMKTKTHYHAMHADCLQELRRYLESGVVLRRTVPPMVNVTRSEASEGNITVTCRASSFYPRNIILTWRQDGVSLSHDTQQWGDVLPDGNGTYQTWVATRICRGEEQRFTCYMEHSGNHSTHPVPSGKVLVLQSHWQTFHVSAVAAGCCYFCYYYFLCPLL
;
A
#
# COMPACT_ATOMS: atom_id res chain seq x y z
N MET A 1 -13.36 -96.22 52.68
CA MET A 1 -14.44 -95.25 52.92
C MET A 1 -13.92 -93.93 52.38
N GLY A 2 -14.01 -93.59 51.11
CA GLY A 2 -15.10 -93.79 50.16
C GLY A 2 -15.95 -92.53 50.16
N GLN A 3 -15.64 -91.55 49.30
CA GLN A 3 -16.63 -90.80 48.51
C GLN A 3 -15.96 -89.87 47.50
N ARG A 4 -16.43 -90.01 46.25
CA ARG A 4 -16.25 -89.08 45.13
C ARG A 4 -17.19 -87.91 45.37
N ASP A 5 -16.72 -86.69 45.13
CA ASP A 5 -17.59 -85.58 44.76
C ASP A 5 -17.17 -85.06 43.39
N GLN A 6 -18.11 -85.16 42.45
CA GLN A 6 -18.10 -84.51 41.15
C GLN A 6 -18.62 -83.08 41.34
N GLY A 7 -17.88 -82.07 40.87
CA GLY A 7 -18.27 -80.67 41.04
C GLY A 7 -17.68 -79.75 39.97
N LEU A 8 -18.35 -79.71 38.82
CA LEU A 8 -18.65 -78.53 38.00
C LEU A 8 -17.51 -77.57 37.63
N ASP A 9 -17.10 -77.60 36.35
CA ASP A 9 -16.25 -76.59 35.71
C ASP A 9 -16.81 -75.17 35.90
N ARG A 10 -16.10 -74.34 36.68
CA ARG A 10 -16.27 -72.88 36.69
C ARG A 10 -15.17 -72.27 35.84
N GLU A 11 -15.55 -71.91 34.62
CA GLU A 11 -14.74 -71.08 33.72
C GLU A 11 -14.40 -69.76 34.42
N ARG A 12 -13.11 -69.53 34.70
CA ARG A 12 -12.61 -68.29 35.30
C ARG A 12 -12.74 -67.15 34.27
N LYS A 13 -13.81 -66.37 34.36
CA LYS A 13 -13.94 -65.10 33.63
C LYS A 13 -12.88 -64.13 34.18
N GLY A 14 -11.92 -63.73 33.34
CA GLY A 14 -10.87 -62.76 33.68
C GLY A 14 -11.43 -61.36 33.97
N PRO A 15 -10.63 -60.47 34.58
CA PRO A 15 -11.07 -59.13 34.96
C PRO A 15 -11.60 -58.38 33.74
N GLN A 16 -12.80 -57.81 33.89
CA GLN A 16 -13.44 -57.03 32.84
C GLN A 16 -12.92 -55.60 32.97
N ASP A 17 -12.07 -55.18 32.03
CA ASP A 17 -11.51 -53.82 32.00
C ASP A 17 -12.66 -52.80 31.81
N ASP A 18 -12.79 -51.89 32.77
CA ASP A 18 -13.78 -50.80 32.76
C ASP A 18 -13.34 -49.71 31.76
N PRO A 19 -14.12 -49.40 30.70
CA PRO A 19 -13.71 -48.46 29.65
C PRO A 19 -13.95 -47.00 30.07
N GLY A 20 -13.51 -46.62 31.28
CA GLY A 20 -13.93 -45.39 31.94
C GLY A 20 -12.82 -44.46 32.45
N SER A 21 -11.53 -44.78 32.31
CA SER A 21 -10.47 -43.85 32.77
C SER A 21 -9.21 -43.93 31.92
N TYR A 22 -9.25 -43.36 30.72
CA TYR A 22 -8.04 -42.86 30.08
C TYR A 22 -7.74 -41.47 30.64
N GLN A 23 -6.89 -41.40 31.67
CA GLN A 23 -6.20 -40.16 32.01
C GLN A 23 -5.15 -39.90 30.92
N GLY A 24 -5.51 -39.03 29.96
CA GLY A 24 -4.56 -38.49 29.00
C GLY A 24 -3.40 -37.78 29.70
N PRO A 25 -2.23 -37.65 29.05
CA PRO A 25 -1.07 -37.04 29.67
C PRO A 25 -1.40 -35.62 30.13
N GLU A 26 -1.14 -35.37 31.41
CA GLU A 26 -1.26 -34.05 32.03
C GLU A 26 -0.44 -33.05 31.22
N ARG A 27 -1.07 -31.94 30.79
CA ARG A 27 -0.45 -30.93 29.93
C ARG A 27 0.54 -30.11 30.77
N ARG A 28 1.69 -30.72 31.10
CA ARG A 28 2.76 -30.09 31.87
C ARG A 28 3.28 -28.87 31.11
N ASN A 29 3.33 -27.74 31.81
CA ASN A 29 3.85 -26.51 31.22
C ASN A 29 5.37 -26.57 31.29
N PHE A 30 6.00 -27.21 30.29
CA PHE A 30 7.46 -27.38 30.16
C PHE A 30 8.24 -26.10 30.51
N LEU A 31 7.77 -24.93 30.07
CA LEU A 31 8.42 -23.64 30.35
C LEU A 31 8.41 -23.27 31.85
N LYS A 32 7.37 -23.67 32.60
CA LYS A 32 7.23 -23.39 34.03
C LYS A 32 7.88 -24.47 34.89
N GLU A 33 7.72 -25.72 34.51
CA GLU A 33 8.07 -26.89 35.33
C GLU A 33 9.51 -27.35 35.09
N ASP A 34 9.95 -27.43 33.82
CA ASP A 34 11.28 -27.95 33.47
C ASP A 34 12.29 -26.83 33.15
N ALA A 35 11.84 -25.76 32.49
CA ALA A 35 12.70 -24.63 32.15
C ALA A 35 12.78 -23.56 33.26
N MET A 36 11.99 -23.71 34.33
CA MET A 36 11.89 -22.81 35.49
C MET A 36 11.83 -21.32 35.08
N LYS A 37 11.17 -21.01 33.95
CA LYS A 37 11.06 -19.64 33.44
C LYS A 37 10.03 -18.88 34.25
N THR A 38 10.53 -18.08 35.17
CA THR A 38 9.72 -17.23 36.03
C THR A 38 9.33 -15.93 35.33
N LYS A 39 8.41 -15.17 35.93
CA LYS A 39 8.09 -13.80 35.48
C LYS A 39 9.35 -12.94 35.30
N THR A 40 10.33 -13.10 36.18
CA THR A 40 11.63 -12.41 36.14
C THR A 40 12.43 -12.74 34.88
N HIS A 41 12.39 -13.99 34.41
CA HIS A 41 13.05 -14.38 33.16
C HIS A 41 12.48 -13.62 31.94
N TYR A 42 11.15 -13.46 31.85
CA TYR A 42 10.54 -12.68 30.77
C TYR A 42 10.89 -11.18 30.86
N HIS A 43 10.95 -10.62 32.07
CA HIS A 43 11.40 -9.24 32.26
C HIS A 43 12.86 -9.04 31.84
N ALA A 44 13.75 -9.98 32.19
CA ALA A 44 15.14 -9.95 31.76
C ALA A 44 15.27 -10.04 30.23
N MET A 45 14.61 -11.02 29.60
CA MET A 45 14.61 -11.14 28.13
C MET A 45 14.08 -9.89 27.42
N HIS A 46 13.03 -9.27 27.95
CA HIS A 46 12.50 -8.03 27.40
C HIS A 46 13.49 -6.87 27.55
N ALA A 47 14.15 -6.76 28.70
CA ALA A 47 15.18 -5.76 28.94
C ALA A 47 16.39 -5.95 28.01
N ASP A 48 16.88 -7.19 27.86
CA ASP A 48 18.00 -7.54 26.99
C ASP A 48 17.68 -7.20 25.52
N CYS A 49 16.48 -7.53 25.06
CA CYS A 49 16.01 -7.19 23.71
C CYS A 49 16.00 -5.67 23.47
N LEU A 50 15.46 -4.90 24.42
CA LEU A 50 15.44 -3.44 24.32
C LEU A 50 16.84 -2.82 24.38
N GLN A 51 17.73 -3.36 25.22
CA GLN A 51 19.10 -2.90 25.34
C GLN A 51 19.87 -3.14 24.05
N GLU A 52 19.73 -4.33 23.47
CA GLU A 52 20.41 -4.68 22.23
C GLU A 52 19.85 -3.89 21.04
N LEU A 53 18.53 -3.69 20.97
CA LEU A 53 17.92 -2.80 19.99
C LEU A 53 18.51 -1.39 20.10
N ARG A 54 18.56 -0.79 21.30
CA ARG A 54 19.15 0.55 21.51
C ARG A 54 20.61 0.59 21.04
N ARG A 55 21.41 -0.42 21.40
CA ARG A 55 22.80 -0.56 20.95
C ARG A 55 22.91 -0.55 19.42
N TYR A 56 22.03 -1.27 18.71
CA TYR A 56 22.00 -1.26 17.25
C TYR A 56 21.59 0.11 16.68
N LEU A 57 20.59 0.77 17.27
CA LEU A 57 20.15 2.10 16.82
C LEU A 57 21.26 3.15 17.03
N GLU A 58 21.91 3.14 18.19
CA GLU A 58 23.02 4.06 18.55
C GLU A 58 24.27 3.82 17.71
N SER A 59 24.59 2.55 17.41
CA SER A 59 25.72 2.21 16.53
C SER A 59 25.56 2.73 15.10
N GLY A 60 24.32 3.11 14.70
CA GLY A 60 24.02 3.63 13.38
C GLY A 60 24.07 2.59 12.25
N VAL A 61 24.34 1.32 12.56
CA VAL A 61 24.41 0.22 11.58
C VAL A 61 23.07 0.01 10.86
N VAL A 62 21.95 0.27 11.55
CA VAL A 62 20.58 0.05 11.03
C VAL A 62 19.89 1.34 10.58
N LEU A 63 20.34 2.52 11.03
CA LEU A 63 19.56 3.77 11.00
C LEU A 63 20.01 4.82 9.97
N ARG A 64 21.12 4.59 9.25
CA ARG A 64 21.71 5.63 8.39
C ARG A 64 21.13 5.73 6.98
N ARG A 65 20.26 4.80 6.58
CA ARG A 65 19.62 4.86 5.28
C ARG A 65 18.36 5.71 5.39
N THR A 66 18.43 6.94 4.90
CA THR A 66 17.25 7.78 4.62
C THR A 66 17.26 8.09 3.13
N VAL A 67 16.16 7.81 2.45
CA VAL A 67 15.96 8.18 1.05
C VAL A 67 14.76 9.11 1.00
N PRO A 68 14.94 10.40 0.65
CA PRO A 68 13.83 11.34 0.58
C PRO A 68 12.87 10.99 -0.56
N PRO A 69 11.56 11.26 -0.43
CA PRO A 69 10.60 10.99 -1.48
C PRO A 69 10.79 11.88 -2.69
N MET A 70 10.64 11.30 -3.87
CA MET A 70 10.33 12.05 -5.08
C MET A 70 8.83 12.30 -5.12
N VAL A 71 8.45 13.59 -5.06
CA VAL A 71 7.04 14.01 -5.04
C VAL A 71 6.64 14.53 -6.42
N ASN A 72 5.56 13.99 -6.97
CA ASN A 72 4.96 14.44 -8.22
C ASN A 72 3.48 14.77 -8.03
N VAL A 73 3.06 15.93 -8.52
CA VAL A 73 1.67 16.38 -8.47
C VAL A 73 1.10 16.37 -9.88
N THR A 74 -0.01 15.65 -10.06
CA THR A 74 -0.68 15.50 -11.34
C THR A 74 -2.13 15.94 -11.26
N ARG A 75 -2.66 16.35 -12.40
CA ARG A 75 -4.05 16.79 -12.58
C ARG A 75 -4.70 15.92 -13.64
N SER A 76 -5.91 15.45 -13.35
CA SER A 76 -6.76 14.73 -14.30
C SER A 76 -8.15 15.34 -14.34
N GLU A 77 -8.79 15.28 -15.50
CA GLU A 77 -10.18 15.70 -15.64
C GLU A 77 -11.09 14.70 -14.92
N ALA A 78 -12.05 15.22 -14.15
CA ALA A 78 -13.08 14.40 -13.52
C ALA A 78 -14.40 14.59 -14.28
N SER A 79 -15.34 15.34 -13.70
CA SER A 79 -16.68 15.60 -14.24
C SER A 79 -17.04 17.07 -14.07
N GLU A 80 -17.86 17.63 -14.96
CA GLU A 80 -18.58 18.92 -14.80
C GLU A 80 -17.82 20.02 -14.05
N GLY A 81 -16.68 20.46 -14.60
CA GLY A 81 -15.91 21.58 -14.03
C GLY A 81 -15.02 21.23 -12.84
N ASN A 82 -15.00 19.97 -12.41
CA ASN A 82 -14.09 19.46 -11.38
C ASN A 82 -12.89 18.72 -11.97
N ILE A 83 -11.80 18.75 -11.24
CA ILE A 83 -10.56 18.04 -11.54
C ILE A 83 -10.18 17.18 -10.35
N THR A 84 -9.48 16.08 -10.61
CA THR A 84 -8.84 15.30 -9.55
C THR A 84 -7.36 15.64 -9.54
N VAL A 85 -6.86 16.08 -8.39
CA VAL A 85 -5.44 16.32 -8.15
C VAL A 85 -4.87 15.16 -7.35
N THR A 86 -3.77 14.60 -7.82
CA THR A 86 -3.11 13.45 -7.21
C THR A 86 -1.66 13.79 -6.91
N CYS A 87 -1.28 13.67 -5.65
CA CYS A 87 0.09 13.82 -5.17
C CYS A 87 0.67 12.44 -4.90
N ARG A 88 1.78 12.09 -5.56
CA ARG A 88 2.45 10.80 -5.44
C ARG A 88 3.83 11.00 -4.83
N ALA A 89 4.13 10.25 -3.78
CA ALA A 89 5.46 10.13 -3.20
C ALA A 89 6.04 8.77 -3.56
N SER A 90 7.25 8.72 -4.08
CA SER A 90 7.90 7.49 -4.55
C SER A 90 9.36 7.42 -4.12
N SER A 91 9.92 6.20 -4.12
CA SER A 91 11.33 5.94 -3.82
C SER A 91 11.81 6.45 -2.46
N PHE A 92 10.95 6.43 -1.44
CA PHE A 92 11.32 6.89 -0.10
C PHE A 92 11.60 5.75 0.89
N TYR A 93 12.41 6.03 1.91
CA TYR A 93 12.68 5.14 3.04
C TYR A 93 13.13 5.97 4.24
N PRO A 94 12.63 5.73 5.48
CA PRO A 94 11.79 4.61 5.94
C PRO A 94 10.32 4.72 5.49
N ARG A 95 9.52 3.70 5.84
CA ARG A 95 8.09 3.55 5.46
C ARG A 95 7.20 4.70 5.94
N ASN A 96 7.51 5.29 7.09
CA ASN A 96 6.68 6.31 7.71
C ASN A 96 6.77 7.62 6.93
N ILE A 97 5.65 8.08 6.40
CA ILE A 97 5.50 9.33 5.66
C ILE A 97 4.13 9.94 5.98
N ILE A 98 4.04 11.26 5.96
CA ILE A 98 2.78 12.00 5.99
C ILE A 98 2.64 12.68 4.62
N LEU A 99 1.51 12.51 3.97
CA LEU A 99 1.24 13.09 2.64
C LEU A 99 -0.21 13.56 2.60
N THR A 100 -0.51 14.86 2.63
CA THR A 100 -1.90 15.34 2.74
C THR A 100 -2.13 16.56 1.87
N TRP A 101 -3.35 16.72 1.35
CA TRP A 101 -3.78 17.95 0.71
C TRP A 101 -4.10 19.02 1.74
N ARG A 102 -3.68 20.25 1.46
CA ARG A 102 -4.02 21.45 2.20
C ARG A 102 -4.73 22.44 1.32
N GLN A 103 -5.83 23.01 1.80
CA GLN A 103 -6.51 24.14 1.20
C GLN A 103 -6.21 25.39 2.01
N ASP A 104 -5.65 26.41 1.38
CA ASP A 104 -5.26 27.67 2.02
C ASP A 104 -4.39 27.44 3.27
N GLY A 105 -3.54 26.41 3.24
CA GLY A 105 -2.64 26.01 4.34
C GLY A 105 -3.25 25.08 5.38
N VAL A 106 -4.54 24.75 5.31
CA VAL A 106 -5.23 23.86 6.27
C VAL A 106 -5.39 22.46 5.67
N SER A 107 -4.97 21.43 6.41
CA SER A 107 -5.10 20.03 5.99
C SER A 107 -6.56 19.63 5.81
N LEU A 108 -6.85 18.98 4.68
CA LEU A 108 -8.16 18.40 4.42
C LEU A 108 -8.45 17.23 5.36
N SER A 109 -9.74 16.94 5.57
CA SER A 109 -10.17 15.76 6.33
C SER A 109 -9.80 14.47 5.61
N HIS A 110 -9.76 13.36 6.33
CA HIS A 110 -9.50 12.06 5.74
C HIS A 110 -10.57 11.67 4.70
N ASP A 111 -11.85 11.96 4.97
CA ASP A 111 -12.99 11.55 4.12
C ASP A 111 -13.06 12.30 2.78
N THR A 112 -12.44 13.47 2.68
CA THR A 112 -12.37 14.26 1.43
C THR A 112 -11.20 13.85 0.54
N GLN A 113 -10.39 12.90 0.99
CA GLN A 113 -9.17 12.45 0.33
C GLN A 113 -9.22 10.95 0.07
N GLN A 114 -8.62 10.54 -1.04
CA GLN A 114 -8.43 9.15 -1.40
C GLN A 114 -6.95 8.80 -1.24
N TRP A 115 -6.68 7.72 -0.53
CA TRP A 115 -5.33 7.33 -0.13
C TRP A 115 -4.96 6.00 -0.76
N GLY A 116 -3.76 5.93 -1.32
CA GLY A 116 -3.13 4.68 -1.70
C GLY A 116 -2.36 4.08 -0.54
N ASP A 117 -2.38 2.75 -0.43
CA ASP A 117 -1.52 2.04 0.52
C ASP A 117 -0.04 2.39 0.32
N VAL A 118 0.75 2.24 1.39
CA VAL A 118 2.21 2.37 1.32
C VAL A 118 2.80 1.06 0.78
N LEU A 119 3.02 1.03 -0.53
CA LEU A 119 3.48 -0.15 -1.26
C LEU A 119 5.01 -0.15 -1.40
N PRO A 120 5.66 -1.33 -1.43
CA PRO A 120 7.08 -1.42 -1.73
C PRO A 120 7.37 -1.21 -3.23
N ASP A 121 8.47 -0.53 -3.54
CA ASP A 121 8.95 -0.27 -4.91
C ASP A 121 9.86 -1.38 -5.47
N GLY A 122 10.10 -2.45 -4.71
CA GLY A 122 11.02 -3.54 -5.08
C GLY A 122 12.51 -3.27 -4.80
N ASN A 123 12.93 -2.00 -4.76
CA ASN A 123 14.33 -1.60 -4.47
C ASN A 123 14.59 -1.30 -2.97
N GLY A 124 13.75 -1.85 -2.09
CA GLY A 124 13.78 -1.56 -0.66
C GLY A 124 13.37 -0.14 -0.28
N THR A 125 12.61 0.54 -1.15
CA THR A 125 11.95 1.83 -0.92
C THR A 125 10.43 1.66 -1.01
N TYR A 126 9.69 2.73 -0.75
CA TYR A 126 8.23 2.75 -0.72
C TYR A 126 7.65 3.81 -1.65
N GLN A 127 6.39 3.62 -2.02
CA GLN A 127 5.54 4.59 -2.70
C GLN A 127 4.16 4.67 -2.05
N THR A 128 3.53 5.83 -2.18
CA THR A 128 2.14 6.08 -1.80
C THR A 128 1.60 7.29 -2.57
N TRP A 129 0.30 7.54 -2.50
CA TRP A 129 -0.32 8.70 -3.12
C TRP A 129 -1.55 9.14 -2.32
N VAL A 130 -1.90 10.42 -2.47
CA VAL A 130 -3.13 11.00 -1.97
C VAL A 130 -3.78 11.84 -3.06
N ALA A 131 -5.10 11.69 -3.23
CA ALA A 131 -5.87 12.41 -4.24
C ALA A 131 -7.09 13.09 -3.63
N THR A 132 -7.49 14.22 -4.20
CA THR A 132 -8.75 14.88 -3.86
C THR A 132 -9.36 15.54 -5.09
N ARG A 133 -10.67 15.79 -5.05
CA ARG A 133 -11.42 16.47 -6.11
C ARG A 133 -11.57 17.93 -5.74
N ILE A 134 -11.26 18.82 -6.68
CA ILE A 134 -11.36 20.27 -6.51
C ILE A 134 -12.04 20.90 -7.72
N CYS A 135 -12.62 22.08 -7.51
CA CYS A 135 -13.18 22.89 -8.57
C CYS A 135 -12.06 23.43 -9.47
N ARG A 136 -12.25 23.39 -10.79
CA ARG A 136 -11.33 24.03 -11.73
C ARG A 136 -11.32 25.54 -11.46
N GLY A 137 -10.13 26.14 -11.42
CA GLY A 137 -9.91 27.54 -11.06
C GLY A 137 -9.48 27.74 -9.61
N GLU A 138 -9.64 26.75 -8.74
CA GLU A 138 -9.19 26.81 -7.34
C GLU A 138 -7.81 26.19 -7.12
N GLU A 139 -7.09 25.76 -8.17
CA GLU A 139 -5.85 25.00 -8.08
C GLU A 139 -4.80 25.66 -7.16
N GLN A 140 -4.70 26.99 -7.20
CA GLN A 140 -3.73 27.76 -6.42
C GLN A 140 -3.97 27.72 -4.91
N ARG A 141 -5.19 27.39 -4.48
CA ARG A 141 -5.55 27.25 -3.08
C ARG A 141 -5.08 25.92 -2.51
N PHE A 142 -4.77 24.95 -3.37
CA PHE A 142 -4.43 23.60 -2.96
C PHE A 142 -2.94 23.33 -3.07
N THR A 143 -2.40 22.70 -2.03
CA THR A 143 -1.01 22.26 -1.97
C THR A 143 -0.91 20.88 -1.36
N CYS A 144 -0.01 20.05 -1.86
CA CYS A 144 0.33 18.78 -1.23
C CYS A 144 1.44 19.00 -0.20
N TYR A 145 1.14 18.76 1.07
CA TYR A 145 2.10 18.75 2.16
C TYR A 145 2.69 17.35 2.33
N MET A 146 4.01 17.27 2.38
CA MET A 146 4.75 16.04 2.62
C MET A 146 5.65 16.22 3.84
N GLU A 147 5.66 15.23 4.73
CA GLU A 147 6.65 15.13 5.80
C GLU A 147 7.23 13.71 5.85
N HIS A 148 8.56 13.63 5.82
CA HIS A 148 9.30 12.38 5.82
C HIS A 148 10.60 12.55 6.60
N SER A 149 10.78 11.72 7.64
CA SER A 149 12.00 11.72 8.46
C SER A 149 12.40 13.09 9.03
N GLY A 150 11.40 13.90 9.42
CA GLY A 150 11.60 15.26 9.95
C GLY A 150 11.81 16.34 8.90
N ASN A 151 11.92 15.99 7.61
CA ASN A 151 11.92 16.96 6.52
C ASN A 151 10.47 17.19 6.03
N HIS A 152 10.12 18.44 5.73
CA HIS A 152 8.82 18.80 5.19
C HIS A 152 8.93 19.61 3.89
N SER A 153 8.02 19.37 2.96
CA SER A 153 7.92 20.14 1.72
C SER A 153 6.46 20.35 1.33
N THR A 154 6.22 21.39 0.53
CA THR A 154 4.88 21.73 0.03
C THR A 154 4.94 21.85 -1.49
N HIS A 155 4.04 21.17 -2.20
CA HIS A 155 4.02 21.09 -3.65
C HIS A 155 2.69 21.67 -4.19
N PRO A 156 2.72 22.78 -4.94
CA PRO A 156 1.51 23.39 -5.49
C PRO A 156 0.91 22.56 -6.63
N VAL A 157 -0.39 22.72 -6.87
CA VAL A 157 -1.03 22.12 -8.05
C VAL A 157 -0.49 22.82 -9.31
N PRO A 158 0.06 22.07 -10.29
CA PRO A 158 0.58 22.67 -11.50
C PRO A 158 -0.53 23.32 -12.33
N SER A 159 -0.32 24.58 -12.70
CA SER A 159 -1.24 25.38 -13.50
C SER A 159 -1.09 25.06 -15.00
N GLY A 160 -1.32 23.80 -15.38
CA GLY A 160 -1.17 23.34 -16.76
C GLY A 160 -2.52 23.19 -17.45
N LYS A 161 -2.69 23.87 -18.60
CA LYS A 161 -3.69 23.47 -19.61
C LYS A 161 -3.48 21.98 -19.89
N VAL A 162 -4.56 21.20 -19.94
CA VAL A 162 -4.50 19.78 -20.34
C VAL A 162 -3.70 19.73 -21.63
N LEU A 163 -2.59 18.99 -21.64
CA LEU A 163 -1.93 18.60 -22.88
C LEU A 163 -2.88 17.62 -23.57
N VAL A 164 -3.92 18.15 -24.19
CA VAL A 164 -4.58 17.48 -25.30
C VAL A 164 -3.46 17.31 -26.30
N LEU A 165 -3.07 16.07 -26.58
CA LEU A 165 -2.25 15.77 -27.73
C LEU A 165 -3.08 16.23 -28.93
N GLN A 166 -2.92 17.50 -29.33
CA GLN A 166 -3.53 18.05 -30.53
C GLN A 166 -2.97 17.21 -31.64
N SER A 167 -3.75 16.23 -32.09
CA SER A 167 -3.47 15.42 -33.25
C SER A 167 -3.49 16.40 -34.41
N HIS A 168 -2.33 16.92 -34.80
CA HIS A 168 -2.17 17.88 -35.91
C HIS A 168 -2.55 17.28 -37.28
N TRP A 169 -3.28 16.16 -37.32
CA TRP A 169 -3.80 15.47 -38.49
C TRP A 169 -5.14 16.07 -39.00
N GLN A 170 -5.91 16.80 -38.17
CA GLN A 170 -7.17 17.40 -38.64
C GLN A 170 -6.96 18.63 -39.56
N THR A 171 -5.84 19.34 -39.43
CA THR A 171 -5.55 20.55 -40.23
C THR A 171 -5.17 20.22 -41.68
N PHE A 172 -4.64 19.03 -41.96
CA PHE A 172 -4.16 18.64 -43.29
C PHE A 172 -5.26 18.17 -44.25
N HIS A 173 -6.44 17.82 -43.76
CA HIS A 173 -7.53 17.38 -44.65
C HIS A 173 -8.24 18.54 -45.36
N VAL A 174 -8.29 19.74 -44.77
CA VAL A 174 -8.99 20.89 -45.36
C VAL A 174 -8.16 21.55 -46.48
N SER A 175 -6.83 21.55 -46.36
CA SER A 175 -5.95 22.13 -47.39
C SER A 175 -5.81 21.26 -48.63
N ALA A 176 -5.86 19.94 -48.49
CA ALA A 176 -5.78 19.01 -49.62
C ALA A 176 -7.02 19.08 -50.54
N VAL A 177 -8.21 19.32 -49.97
CA VAL A 177 -9.45 19.46 -50.75
C VAL A 177 -9.49 20.79 -51.53
N ALA A 178 -9.01 21.88 -50.93
CA ALA A 178 -8.97 23.19 -51.59
C ALA A 178 -7.97 23.22 -52.77
N ALA A 179 -6.77 22.66 -52.61
CA ALA A 179 -5.77 22.59 -53.67
C ALA A 179 -6.20 21.65 -54.82
N GLY A 180 -6.86 20.53 -54.50
CA GLY A 180 -7.42 19.60 -55.48
C GLY A 180 -8.53 20.23 -56.32
N CYS A 181 -9.44 20.98 -55.69
CA CYS A 181 -10.52 21.69 -56.40
C CYS A 181 -9.98 22.78 -57.34
N CYS A 182 -8.97 23.55 -56.92
CA CYS A 182 -8.37 24.58 -57.79
C CYS A 182 -7.64 23.97 -58.99
N TYR A 183 -6.91 22.88 -58.80
CA TYR A 183 -6.21 22.17 -59.88
C TYR A 183 -7.19 21.55 -60.88
N PHE A 184 -8.26 20.91 -60.38
CA PHE A 184 -9.27 20.30 -61.23
C PHE A 184 -10.07 21.36 -62.02
N CYS A 185 -10.42 22.50 -61.40
CA CYS A 185 -11.08 23.59 -62.12
C CYS A 185 -10.19 24.22 -63.21
N TYR A 186 -8.89 24.38 -62.96
CA TYR A 186 -7.95 24.92 -63.95
C TYR A 186 -7.84 24.03 -65.20
N TYR A 187 -7.72 22.71 -65.00
CA TYR A 187 -7.56 21.77 -66.12
C TYR A 187 -8.85 21.51 -66.91
N TYR A 188 -10.01 21.50 -66.25
CA TYR A 188 -11.26 21.11 -66.90
C TYR A 188 -12.16 22.28 -67.34
N PHE A 189 -12.04 23.47 -66.75
CA PHE A 189 -12.88 24.63 -67.11
C PHE A 189 -12.12 25.76 -67.83
N LEU A 190 -10.80 25.92 -67.62
CA LEU A 190 -10.00 26.98 -68.26
C LEU A 190 -9.24 26.53 -69.52
N CYS A 191 -9.02 25.23 -69.70
CA CYS A 191 -8.30 24.68 -70.84
C CYS A 191 -9.10 24.56 -72.18
N PRO A 192 -10.44 24.51 -72.25
CA PRO A 192 -11.14 24.36 -73.53
C PRO A 192 -11.38 25.68 -74.30
N LEU A 193 -10.71 26.78 -73.93
CA LEU A 193 -10.89 28.12 -74.56
C LEU A 193 -9.60 28.72 -75.15
N LEU A 194 -8.57 27.91 -75.41
CA LEU A 194 -7.35 28.28 -76.14
C LEU A 194 -7.18 27.46 -77.42
#